data_AF-A0A0F8W3U9-F1
#
_entry.id   AF-A0A0F8W3U9-F1
#
_cell.length_a   1.000
_cell.length_b   1.000
_cell.length_c   1.000
_cell.angle_alpha   90.00
_cell.angle_beta   90.00
_cell.angle_gamma   90.00
#
_symmetry.space_group_name_H-M   'P 1'
#
loop_
_entity.id
_entity.type
_entity.pdbx_description
1 polymer ?
#
loop_
_entity_poly.entity_id
_entity_poly.type
_entity_poly.pdbx_seq_one_letter_code
_entity_poly.pdbx_strand_id
1 'polypeptide(L)'
;MAKQVYVFYKKTNPFSGCIETHGIVDLNQPPDGSTFAEHLEKLKVKYSDSDYFLFPLGTEVDPETQKFDTGTSTLIALDPGDITPNEQEILDESQKAQDIADNLPSWDQVETNINNISDMDSAKAFILKLARVVYWDVK
;
A
#
# COMPACT_ATOMS: atom_id res chain seq x y z
N MET A 1 24.18 22.27 -7.65
CA MET A 1 22.71 22.28 -7.84
C MET A 1 22.08 21.73 -6.57
N ALA A 2 21.06 22.40 -6.01
CA ALA A 2 20.48 22.02 -4.73
C ALA A 2 19.68 20.73 -4.91
N LYS A 3 20.19 19.64 -4.36
CA LYS A 3 19.49 18.36 -4.33
C LYS A 3 18.69 18.32 -3.03
N GLN A 4 17.42 17.92 -3.06
CA GLN A 4 16.58 17.78 -1.86
C GLN A 4 16.19 16.30 -1.70
N VAL A 5 15.76 15.91 -0.51
CA VAL A 5 15.23 14.56 -0.28
C VAL A 5 13.71 14.67 -0.21
N TYR A 6 12.99 13.97 -1.08
CA TYR A 6 11.54 13.87 -0.95
C TYR A 6 11.19 12.66 -0.08
N VAL A 7 10.16 12.81 0.73
CA VAL A 7 9.57 11.73 1.54
C VAL A 7 8.08 11.73 1.28
N PHE A 8 7.55 10.64 0.74
CA PHE A 8 6.11 10.39 0.68
C PHE A 8 5.69 9.67 1.95
N TYR A 9 4.62 10.15 2.56
CA TYR A 9 4.10 9.60 3.80
C TYR A 9 2.59 9.43 3.77
N LYS A 10 2.12 8.36 4.41
CA LYS A 10 0.70 8.02 4.50
C LYS A 10 0.09 8.48 5.82
N LYS A 11 -1.15 8.97 5.76
CA LYS A 11 -1.98 9.24 6.95
C LYS A 11 -3.01 8.13 7.09
N THR A 12 -2.60 6.96 7.56
CA THR A 12 -3.50 5.84 7.84
C THR A 12 -3.56 5.56 9.32
N ASN A 13 -4.63 4.93 9.79
CA ASN A 13 -4.72 4.43 11.16
C ASN A 13 -4.18 2.98 11.16
N PRO A 14 -3.41 2.51 12.16
CA PRO A 14 -2.97 3.19 13.38
C PRO A 14 -1.85 4.24 13.19
N PHE A 15 -1.27 4.32 11.99
CA PHE A 15 0.03 4.95 11.76
C PHE A 15 0.00 6.24 10.94
N SER A 16 -0.11 7.39 11.62
CA SER A 16 0.01 8.69 10.96
C SER A 16 1.48 9.02 10.68
N GLY A 17 1.83 9.24 9.41
CA GLY A 17 3.18 9.70 9.03
C GLY A 17 4.14 8.61 8.56
N CYS A 18 3.65 7.40 8.30
CA CYS A 18 4.47 6.29 7.82
C CYS A 18 5.14 6.62 6.48
N ILE A 19 6.44 6.38 6.34
CA ILE A 19 7.20 6.71 5.12
C ILE A 19 6.98 5.61 4.07
N GLU A 20 6.22 5.89 3.02
CA GLU A 20 5.98 4.91 1.94
C GLU A 20 7.16 4.84 0.96
N THR A 21 7.77 5.99 0.66
CA THR A 21 8.93 6.02 -0.22
C THR A 21 9.70 7.31 -0.05
N HIS A 22 10.98 7.30 -0.39
CA HIS A 22 11.83 8.47 -0.37
C HIS A 22 12.87 8.41 -1.49
N GLY A 23 13.39 9.58 -1.85
CA GLY A 23 14.42 9.65 -2.88
C GLY A 23 15.11 11.01 -2.89
N ILE A 24 16.27 11.05 -3.55
CA ILE A 24 16.99 12.29 -3.78
C ILE A 24 16.46 12.89 -5.10
N VAL A 25 16.11 14.17 -5.06
CA VAL A 25 15.78 14.92 -6.27
C VAL A 25 16.84 15.98 -6.54
N ASP A 26 17.31 16.05 -7.78
CA ASP A 26 17.95 17.27 -8.29
C ASP A 26 16.86 18.15 -8.90
N LEU A 27 16.75 19.39 -8.41
CA LEU A 27 15.77 20.35 -8.92
C LEU A 27 15.95 20.67 -10.42
N ASN A 28 17.09 20.30 -11.01
CA ASN A 28 17.38 20.54 -12.43
C ASN A 28 17.16 19.31 -13.30
N GLN A 29 17.20 18.09 -12.75
CA GLN A 29 16.95 16.85 -13.49
C GLN A 29 16.77 15.63 -12.55
N PRO A 30 15.59 15.01 -12.48
CA PRO A 30 15.38 13.73 -11.79
C PRO A 30 16.06 12.56 -12.54
N PRO A 31 16.23 11.40 -11.86
CA PRO A 31 16.96 10.25 -12.40
C PRO A 31 16.35 9.62 -13.65
N ASP A 32 15.04 9.79 -13.84
CA ASP A 32 14.25 9.26 -14.95
C ASP A 32 14.21 10.21 -16.16
N GLY A 33 14.91 11.34 -16.09
CA GLY A 33 14.98 12.33 -17.15
C GLY A 33 13.71 13.17 -17.36
N SER A 34 12.68 13.02 -16.51
CA SER A 34 11.51 13.90 -16.55
C SER A 34 11.83 15.27 -15.93
N THR A 35 10.86 16.15 -15.78
CA THR A 35 10.98 17.27 -14.83
C THR A 35 10.64 16.79 -13.43
N PHE A 36 11.05 17.55 -12.40
CA PHE A 36 10.69 17.25 -11.01
C PHE A 36 9.17 17.22 -10.80
N ALA A 37 8.45 18.16 -11.41
CA ALA A 37 6.99 18.22 -11.34
C ALA A 37 6.35 16.95 -11.92
N GLU A 38 6.80 16.50 -13.10
CA GLU A 38 6.29 15.26 -13.71
C GLU A 38 6.61 14.02 -12.87
N HIS A 39 7.78 13.96 -12.24
CA HIS A 39 8.15 12.85 -11.37
C HIS A 39 7.25 12.79 -10.13
N LEU A 40 7.04 13.93 -9.46
CA LEU A 40 6.14 14.01 -8.31
C LEU A 40 4.69 13.69 -8.68
N GLU A 41 4.20 14.14 -9.85
CA GLU A 41 2.86 13.79 -10.31
C GLU A 41 2.70 12.29 -10.56
N LYS A 42 3.70 11.62 -11.15
CA LYS A 42 3.70 10.15 -11.29
C LYS A 42 3.66 9.45 -9.93
N LEU A 43 4.45 9.93 -8.97
CA LEU A 43 4.47 9.36 -7.62
C LEU A 43 3.15 9.60 -6.89
N LYS A 44 2.53 10.77 -7.02
CA LYS A 44 1.19 11.04 -6.48
C LYS A 44 0.11 10.16 -7.09
N VAL A 45 0.20 9.83 -8.38
CA VAL A 45 -0.72 8.88 -9.00
C VAL A 45 -0.52 7.47 -8.43
N LYS A 46 0.74 7.07 -8.18
CA LYS A 46 1.06 5.75 -7.60
C LYS A 46 0.66 5.67 -6.11
N TYR A 47 0.89 6.74 -5.36
CA TYR A 47 0.65 6.86 -3.92
C TYR A 47 -0.44 7.92 -3.67
N SER A 48 -1.65 7.65 -4.15
CA SER A 48 -2.76 8.62 -4.16
C SER A 48 -3.25 9.05 -2.77
N ASP A 49 -3.00 8.20 -1.76
CA ASP A 49 -3.41 8.43 -0.37
C ASP A 49 -2.27 9.01 0.49
N SER A 50 -1.17 9.39 -0.16
CA SER A 50 0.04 9.89 0.47
C SER A 50 0.29 11.35 0.11
N ASP A 51 0.95 12.06 1.01
CA ASP A 51 1.44 13.42 0.78
C ASP A 51 2.98 13.40 0.83
N TYR A 52 3.63 14.49 0.42
CA TYR A 52 5.09 14.55 0.40
C TYR A 52 5.65 15.79 1.10
N PHE A 53 6.85 15.63 1.65
CA PHE A 53 7.64 16.73 2.20
C PHE A 53 9.05 16.74 1.61
N LEU A 54 9.63 17.93 1.45
CA LEU A 54 10.98 18.12 0.91
C LEU A 54 11.94 18.50 2.03
N PHE A 55 12.90 17.62 2.27
CA PHE A 55 13.96 17.78 3.23
C PHE A 55 15.26 18.33 2.61
N PRO A 56 16.12 18.98 3.40
CA PRO A 56 17.47 19.34 2.98
C PRO A 56 18.28 18.13 2.49
N LEU A 57 19.24 18.35 1.60
CA LEU A 57 20.18 17.31 1.17
C LEU A 57 20.91 16.71 2.37
N GLY A 58 21.09 15.39 2.36
CA GLY A 58 21.82 14.69 3.42
C GLY A 58 20.99 14.42 4.67
N THR A 59 19.69 14.74 4.65
CA THR A 59 18.76 14.21 5.66
C THR A 59 18.74 12.69 5.55
N GLU A 60 19.09 12.02 6.65
CA GLU A 60 19.00 10.57 6.77
C GLU A 60 17.53 10.18 6.85
N VAL A 61 17.12 9.24 6.00
CA VAL A 61 15.76 8.73 5.93
C VAL A 61 15.83 7.22 6.06
N ASP A 62 15.19 6.69 7.09
CA ASP A 62 15.07 5.25 7.33
C ASP A 62 13.60 4.89 7.59
N PRO A 63 12.87 4.38 6.58
CA PRO A 63 11.46 4.00 6.72
C PRO A 63 11.17 2.91 7.76
N GLU A 64 12.19 2.14 8.17
CA GLU A 64 12.02 1.07 9.16
C GLU A 64 12.12 1.57 10.60
N THR A 65 12.71 2.76 10.80
CA THR A 65 12.96 3.29 12.15
C THR A 65 12.45 4.70 12.34
N GLN A 66 11.93 5.33 11.29
CA GLN A 66 11.46 6.72 11.32
C GLN A 66 10.07 6.89 10.69
N LYS A 67 9.40 7.95 11.15
CA LYS A 67 8.15 8.45 10.59
C LYS A 67 8.19 9.96 10.43
N PHE A 68 7.32 10.47 9.57
CA PHE A 68 7.11 11.89 9.37
C PHE A 68 6.11 12.46 10.37
N ASP A 69 6.57 13.35 11.25
CA ASP A 69 5.69 14.13 12.11
C ASP A 69 5.20 15.39 11.37
N THR A 70 3.92 15.40 11.03
CA THR A 70 3.28 16.56 10.37
C THR A 70 3.21 17.81 11.25
N GLY A 71 3.21 17.68 12.58
CA GLY A 71 3.12 18.81 13.51
C GLY A 71 4.42 19.60 13.56
N THR A 72 5.56 18.92 13.47
CA THR A 72 6.89 19.54 13.46
C THR A 72 7.53 19.60 12.08
N SER A 73 6.97 18.90 11.09
CA SER A 73 7.54 18.72 9.75
C SER A 73 8.96 18.11 9.80
N THR A 74 9.16 17.13 10.67
CA THR A 74 10.44 16.45 10.87
C THR A 74 10.31 14.93 10.79
N LEU A 75 11.44 14.25 10.58
CA LEU A 75 11.54 12.81 10.75
C LEU A 75 11.86 12.51 12.21
N ILE A 76 11.04 11.68 12.83
CA ILE A 76 11.19 11.24 14.22
C ILE A 76 11.23 9.73 14.28
N ALA A 77 11.73 9.18 15.39
CA ALA A 77 11.70 7.74 15.62
C ALA A 77 10.25 7.22 15.68
N LEU A 78 10.08 5.93 15.36
CA LEU A 78 8.79 5.25 15.55
C LEU A 78 8.39 5.22 17.02
N ASP A 79 7.09 5.40 17.28
CA ASP A 79 6.53 5.24 18.62
C ASP A 79 6.39 3.75 18.96
N PRO A 80 6.40 3.37 20.25
CA PRO A 80 6.14 1.98 20.62
C PRO A 80 4.75 1.51 20.16
N GLY A 81 4.71 0.48 19.31
CA GLY A 81 3.47 -0.06 18.74
C GLY A 81 3.16 0.39 17.30
N ASP A 82 4.00 1.26 16.74
CA ASP A 82 4.05 1.57 15.32
C ASP A 82 4.51 0.33 14.52
N ILE A 83 3.77 0.01 13.45
CA ILE A 83 4.06 -1.05 12.46
C ILE A 83 4.58 -0.43 11.16
N THR A 84 5.78 -0.79 10.70
CA THR A 84 6.42 -0.20 9.50
C THR A 84 5.64 -0.51 8.20
N PRO A 85 5.88 0.19 7.06
CA PRO A 85 5.20 -0.16 5.80
C PRO A 85 5.44 -1.62 5.40
N ASN A 86 6.66 -2.12 5.60
CA ASN A 86 7.01 -3.50 5.29
C ASN A 86 6.30 -4.49 6.24
N GLU A 87 6.21 -4.17 7.52
CA GLU A 87 5.44 -5.00 8.47
C GLU A 87 3.93 -4.97 8.16
N GLN A 88 3.39 -3.82 7.72
CA GLN A 88 2.00 -3.70 7.29
C GLN A 88 1.74 -4.49 6.00
N GLU A 89 2.65 -4.46 5.02
CA GLU A 89 2.54 -5.26 3.80
C GLU A 89 2.50 -6.77 4.13
N ILE A 90 3.35 -7.22 5.05
CA ILE A 90 3.33 -8.61 5.55
C ILE A 90 2.01 -8.95 6.23
N LEU A 91 1.46 -8.05 7.03
CA LEU A 91 0.15 -8.24 7.69
C LEU A 91 -0.99 -8.29 6.68
N ASP A 92 -0.99 -7.39 5.70
CA ASP A 92 -2.00 -7.33 4.63
C ASP A 92 -1.95 -8.60 3.76
N GLU A 93 -0.75 -9.07 3.40
CA GLU A 93 -0.57 -10.34 2.70
C GLU A 93 -1.06 -11.53 3.53
N SER A 94 -0.73 -11.56 4.82
CA SER A 94 -1.16 -12.62 5.74
C SER A 94 -2.68 -12.63 5.93
N GLN A 95 -3.29 -11.44 6.03
CA GLN A 95 -4.73 -11.30 6.16
C GLN A 95 -5.45 -11.69 4.87
N LYS A 96 -4.91 -11.30 3.71
CA LYS A 96 -5.39 -11.74 2.39
C LYS A 96 -5.30 -13.25 2.25
N ALA A 97 -4.19 -13.88 2.64
CA ALA A 97 -4.02 -15.32 2.60
C ALA A 97 -5.03 -16.04 3.51
N GLN A 98 -5.27 -15.52 4.71
CA GLN A 98 -6.26 -16.05 5.63
C GLN A 98 -7.69 -15.90 5.07
N ASP A 99 -8.04 -14.73 4.53
CA ASP A 99 -9.36 -14.50 3.92
C ASP A 99 -9.61 -15.40 2.71
N ILE A 100 -8.58 -15.66 1.88
CA ILE A 100 -8.67 -16.65 0.79
C ILE A 100 -8.92 -18.03 1.39
N ALA A 101 -8.13 -18.46 2.38
CA ALA A 101 -8.27 -19.76 3.01
C ALA A 101 -9.66 -19.97 3.64
N ASP A 102 -10.21 -18.94 4.29
CA ASP A 102 -11.52 -18.97 4.95
C ASP A 102 -12.69 -18.96 3.94
N ASN A 103 -12.48 -18.40 2.75
CA ASN A 103 -13.53 -18.26 1.73
C ASN A 103 -13.45 -19.28 0.59
N LEU A 104 -12.33 -19.99 0.41
CA LEU A 104 -12.15 -20.98 -0.65
C LEU A 104 -12.97 -22.26 -0.32
N PRO A 105 -14.05 -22.56 -1.06
CA PRO A 105 -14.68 -23.87 -0.95
C PRO A 105 -13.74 -24.95 -1.49
N SER A 106 -13.72 -26.12 -0.87
CA SER A 106 -13.09 -27.32 -1.42
C SER A 106 -13.72 -27.71 -2.77
N TRP A 107 -12.99 -28.48 -3.58
CA TRP A 107 -13.50 -28.97 -4.86
C TRP A 107 -14.81 -29.76 -4.70
N ASP A 108 -14.91 -30.61 -3.69
CA ASP A 108 -16.13 -31.39 -3.42
C ASP A 108 -17.33 -30.48 -3.07
N GLN A 109 -17.09 -29.38 -2.35
CA GLN A 109 -18.12 -28.38 -2.05
C GLN A 109 -18.52 -27.58 -3.31
N VAL A 110 -17.57 -27.26 -4.19
CA VAL A 110 -17.83 -26.63 -5.49
C VAL A 110 -18.69 -27.54 -6.35
N GLU A 111 -18.29 -28.79 -6.52
CA GLU A 111 -19.01 -29.78 -7.31
C GLU A 111 -20.42 -30.03 -6.76
N THR A 112 -20.54 -30.20 -5.44
CA THR A 112 -21.83 -30.36 -4.76
C THR A 112 -22.72 -29.13 -4.94
N ASN A 113 -22.18 -27.91 -4.79
CA ASN A 113 -22.95 -26.69 -4.96
C ASN A 113 -23.42 -26.54 -6.40
N ILE A 114 -22.55 -26.77 -7.40
CA ILE A 114 -22.92 -26.68 -8.82
C ILE A 114 -24.02 -27.70 -9.17
N ASN A 115 -23.86 -28.94 -8.73
CA ASN A 115 -24.83 -30.00 -9.02
C ASN A 115 -26.18 -29.80 -8.32
N ASN A 116 -26.23 -28.99 -7.26
CA ASN A 116 -27.44 -28.70 -6.49
C ASN A 116 -28.02 -27.29 -6.75
N ILE A 117 -27.51 -26.53 -7.71
CA ILE A 117 -28.13 -25.26 -8.13
C ILE A 117 -29.49 -25.58 -8.78
N SER A 118 -30.55 -25.28 -8.04
CA SER A 118 -31.93 -25.47 -8.51
C SER A 118 -32.57 -24.20 -9.06
N ASP A 119 -31.96 -23.04 -8.84
CA ASP A 119 -32.51 -21.74 -9.20
C ASP A 119 -31.41 -20.71 -9.54
N MET A 120 -31.83 -19.65 -10.23
CA MET A 120 -30.92 -18.64 -10.77
C MET A 120 -30.33 -17.70 -9.70
N ASP A 121 -30.98 -17.54 -8.55
CA ASP A 121 -30.47 -16.67 -7.49
C ASP A 121 -29.37 -17.38 -6.69
N SER A 122 -29.54 -18.68 -6.43
CA SER A 122 -28.51 -19.56 -5.89
C SER A 122 -27.28 -19.62 -6.79
N ALA A 123 -27.48 -19.69 -8.12
CA ALA A 123 -26.39 -19.64 -9.10
C ALA A 123 -25.60 -18.32 -9.03
N LYS A 124 -26.30 -17.18 -8.97
CA LYS A 124 -25.67 -15.85 -8.86
C LYS A 124 -24.87 -15.70 -7.57
N ALA A 125 -25.40 -16.15 -6.44
CA ALA A 125 -24.71 -16.07 -5.15
C ALA A 125 -23.41 -16.89 -5.16
N PHE A 126 -23.44 -18.08 -5.76
CA PHE A 126 -22.26 -18.93 -5.89
C PHE A 126 -21.19 -18.31 -6.81
N ILE A 127 -21.59 -17.79 -7.98
CA ILE A 127 -20.69 -17.12 -8.93
C ILE A 127 -20.07 -15.87 -8.29
N LEU A 128 -20.84 -15.07 -7.55
CA LEU A 128 -20.32 -13.90 -6.83
C LEU A 128 -19.28 -14.29 -5.78
N LYS A 129 -19.49 -15.39 -5.06
CA LYS A 129 -18.52 -15.90 -4.09
C LYS A 129 -17.22 -16.34 -4.75
N LEU A 130 -17.30 -17.08 -5.86
CA LEU A 130 -16.14 -17.46 -6.68
C LEU A 130 -15.42 -16.24 -7.27
N ALA A 131 -16.16 -15.29 -7.84
CA ALA A 131 -15.61 -14.08 -8.43
C ALA A 131 -14.89 -13.21 -7.40
N ARG A 132 -15.39 -13.15 -6.15
CA ARG A 132 -14.74 -12.44 -5.05
C ARG A 132 -13.37 -13.03 -4.71
N VAL A 133 -13.29 -14.35 -4.62
CA VAL A 133 -12.04 -15.08 -4.35
C VAL A 133 -11.04 -14.87 -5.49
N VAL A 134 -11.46 -15.02 -6.75
CA VAL A 134 -10.59 -14.80 -7.92
C VAL A 134 -10.14 -13.34 -8.04
N TYR A 135 -11.04 -12.38 -7.76
CA TYR A 135 -10.70 -10.96 -7.77
C TYR A 135 -9.62 -10.65 -6.73
N TRP A 136 -9.70 -11.25 -5.54
CA TRP A 136 -8.68 -11.10 -4.52
C TRP A 136 -7.37 -11.79 -4.89
N ASP A 137 -7.38 -12.98 -5.49
CA ASP A 137 -6.15 -13.66 -5.91
C ASP A 137 -5.36 -12.86 -6.97
N VAL A 138 -6.05 -12.19 -7.88
CA VAL A 138 -5.46 -11.46 -9.02
C VAL A 138 -5.06 -10.01 -8.69
N LYS A 139 -5.62 -9.41 -7.65
CA LYS A 139 -5.34 -8.02 -7.21
C LYS A 139 -4.28 -7.95 -6.14
#